data_AF-A0A356ANQ4-F1
#
_entry.id   AF-A0A356ANQ4-F1
#
_cell.length_a   1.000
_cell.length_b   1.000
_cell.length_c   1.000
_cell.angle_alpha   90.00
_cell.angle_beta   90.00
_cell.angle_gamma   90.00
#
_symmetry.space_group_name_H-M   'P 1'
#
loop_
_entity.id
_entity.type
_entity.pdbx_description
1 polymer ?
#
loop_
_entity_poly.entity_id
_entity_poly.type
_entity_poly.pdbx_seq_one_letter_code
_entity_poly.pdbx_strand_id
1 'polypeptide(L)' 'MEVCKVYWWKHNCKTGQYPSAKVHRSLHIKPVAEKKAPNGNLPFNIEDYYSISADPLDSLTPEVYDGI' A
#
# COMPACT_ATOMS: atom_id res chain seq x y z
N MET A 1 -11.27 -10.64 9.01
CA MET A 1 -10.60 -9.94 7.90
C MET A 1 -10.63 -8.48 8.25
N GLU A 2 -9.48 -7.83 8.32
CA GLU A 2 -9.31 -6.42 8.73
C GLU A 2 -8.57 -5.65 7.63
N VAL A 3 -8.73 -4.33 7.60
CA VAL A 3 -8.02 -3.44 6.68
C VAL A 3 -6.87 -2.76 7.44
N CYS A 4 -5.64 -3.24 7.24
CA CYS A 4 -4.49 -2.70 7.99
C CYS A 4 -4.06 -1.30 7.48
N LYS A 5 -4.09 -1.07 6.17
CA LYS A 5 -3.62 0.18 5.54
C LYS A 5 -4.32 0.43 4.20
N VAL A 6 -4.69 1.67 3.92
CA VAL A 6 -5.27 2.10 2.64
C VAL A 6 -4.36 3.14 2.00
N TYR A 7 -4.02 2.91 0.73
CA TYR A 7 -3.33 3.89 -0.12
C TYR A 7 -4.32 4.46 -1.13
N TRP A 8 -4.49 5.78 -1.12
CA TRP A 8 -5.47 6.48 -1.93
C TRP A 8 -4.81 7.51 -2.85
N TRP A 9 -4.90 7.29 -4.16
CA TRP A 9 -4.37 8.23 -5.16
C TRP A 9 -5.50 9.10 -5.72
N LYS A 10 -5.53 10.36 -5.31
CA LYS A 10 -6.52 11.32 -5.79
C LYS A 10 -6.09 11.93 -7.13
N HIS A 11 -6.77 11.55 -8.21
CA HIS A 11 -6.55 12.16 -9.52
C HIS A 11 -7.13 13.59 -9.59
N ASN A 12 -6.43 14.48 -10.30
CA ASN A 12 -6.86 15.87 -10.52
C ASN A 12 -7.83 16.04 -11.71
N CYS A 13 -8.12 14.98 -12.47
CA CYS A 13 -8.99 15.01 -13.65
C CYS A 13 -9.88 13.76 -13.72
N LYS A 14 -11.00 13.86 -14.45
CA LYS A 14 -12.02 12.79 -14.56
C LYS A 14 -11.51 11.53 -15.26
N THR A 15 -10.55 11.67 -16.17
CA THR A 15 -9.98 10.56 -16.95
C THR A 15 -8.80 9.88 -16.25
N GLY A 16 -8.32 10.44 -15.13
CA GLY A 16 -7.10 9.99 -14.47
C GLY A 16 -5.83 10.55 -15.10
N GLN A 17 -4.81 10.77 -14.26
CA GLN A 17 -3.48 11.27 -14.69
C GLN A 17 -2.61 10.17 -15.30
N TYR A 18 -2.83 8.94 -14.85
CA TYR A 18 -2.10 7.76 -15.27
C TYR A 18 -3.08 6.59 -15.47
N PRO A 19 -2.75 5.64 -16.34
CA PRO A 19 -3.49 4.39 -16.41
C PRO A 19 -3.54 3.71 -15.05
N SER A 20 -4.69 3.15 -14.67
CA SER A 20 -4.87 2.43 -13.40
C SER A 20 -3.76 1.39 -13.18
N ALA A 21 -3.40 0.62 -14.20
CA ALA A 21 -2.30 -0.35 -14.11
C ALA A 21 -0.95 0.25 -13.69
N LYS A 22 -0.65 1.51 -14.06
CA LYS A 22 0.58 2.20 -13.63
C LYS A 22 0.49 2.61 -12.16
N VAL A 23 -0.66 3.10 -11.71
CA VAL A 23 -0.91 3.48 -10.31
C VAL A 23 -0.84 2.24 -9.40
N HIS A 24 -1.47 1.13 -9.77
CA HIS A 24 -1.39 -0.09 -8.95
C HIS A 24 0.01 -0.69 -8.89
N ARG A 25 0.79 -0.59 -9.98
CA ARG A 25 2.18 -1.08 -10.03
C ARG A 25 3.17 -0.18 -9.29
N SER A 26 2.81 1.06 -8.97
CA SER A 26 3.69 1.91 -8.17
C SER A 26 3.72 1.48 -6.71
N LEU A 27 2.72 0.74 -6.22
CA LEU A 27 2.71 0.19 -4.86
C LEU A 27 3.44 -1.15 -4.82
N HIS A 28 4.51 -1.20 -4.03
CA HIS A 28 5.30 -2.40 -3.79
C HIS A 28 5.09 -2.88 -2.37
N ILE A 29 4.70 -4.15 -2.23
CA ILE A 29 4.57 -4.83 -0.94
C ILE A 29 5.53 -6.01 -0.95
N LYS A 30 6.50 -6.01 -0.05
CA LYS A 30 7.52 -7.07 0.04
C LYS A 30 7.60 -7.61 1.47
N PRO A 31 7.68 -8.93 1.66
CA PRO A 31 7.94 -9.49 2.98
C PRO A 31 9.33 -9.07 3.47
N VAL A 32 9.45 -8.78 4.76
CA VAL A 32 10.74 -8.51 5.40
C VAL A 32 11.48 -9.85 5.53
N ALA A 33 12.74 -9.89 5.09
CA ALA A 33 13.50 -11.12 4.84
C ALA A 33 13.64 -12.08 6.05
N GLU A 34 13.38 -11.59 7.27
CA GLU A 34 13.61 -12.32 8.52
C GLU A 34 12.33 -12.68 9.27
N LYS A 35 11.18 -12.12 8.87
CA LYS A 35 9.90 -12.30 9.58
C LYS A 35 8.87 -12.90 8.64
N LYS A 36 8.41 -14.12 8.94
CA LYS A 36 7.26 -14.73 8.28
C LYS A 36 6.00 -14.35 9.04
N ALA A 37 4.94 -14.00 8.32
CA ALA A 37 3.64 -13.77 8.92
C ALA A 37 3.26 -14.99 9.79
N PRO A 38 2.85 -14.78 11.05
CA PRO A 38 2.53 -15.88 11.95
C PRO A 38 1.30 -16.62 11.43
N ASN A 39 1.34 -17.94 11.51
CA ASN A 39 0.20 -18.79 11.20
C ASN A 39 -0.73 -18.82 12.43
N GLY A 40 -1.63 -17.85 12.60
CA GLY A 40 -2.63 -17.87 13.69
C GLY A 40 -3.07 -16.49 14.20
N ASN A 41 -3.81 -16.49 15.32
CA ASN A 41 -4.40 -15.30 15.96
C ASN A 41 -3.40 -14.51 16.83
N LEU A 42 -2.15 -14.35 16.39
CA LEU A 42 -1.21 -13.44 17.05
C LEU A 42 -1.51 -11.99 16.64
N PRO A 43 -1.18 -10.99 17.48
CA PRO A 43 -1.25 -9.58 17.08
C PRO A 43 -0.43 -9.39 15.80
N PHE A 44 -1.13 -9.04 14.72
CA PHE A 44 -0.58 -8.89 13.38
C PHE A 44 -0.43 -7.39 13.09
N ASN A 45 0.77 -6.85 13.33
CA ASN A 45 1.12 -5.54 12.80
C ASN A 45 1.73 -5.73 11.40
N ILE A 46 1.11 -5.15 10.38
CA ILE A 46 1.56 -5.32 8.99
C ILE A 46 3.00 -4.82 8.78
N GLU A 47 3.43 -3.77 9.50
CA GLU A 47 4.75 -3.16 9.35
C GLU A 47 5.88 -4.04 9.90
N ASP A 48 5.56 -4.97 10.79
CA ASP A 48 6.54 -5.95 11.29
C ASP A 48 6.94 -6.97 10.22
N TYR A 49 6.01 -7.32 9.33
CA TYR A 49 6.19 -8.42 8.37
C TYR A 49 6.37 -7.96 6.93
N TYR A 50 5.86 -6.77 6.59
CA TYR A 50 5.86 -6.25 5.23
C TYR A 50 6.44 -4.85 5.15
N SER A 51 7.33 -4.66 4.19
CA SER A 51 7.76 -3.34 3.75
C SER A 51 6.88 -2.90 2.58
N ILE A 52 6.20 -1.76 2.75
CA ILE A 52 5.33 -1.17 1.74
C ILE A 52 5.95 0.14 1.28
N SER A 53 6.20 0.27 -0.03
CA SER A 53 6.73 1.48 -0.64
C SER A 53 5.92 1.86 -1.88
N ALA A 54 5.83 3.15 -2.20
CA ALA A 54 5.17 3.62 -3.40
C ALA A 54 6.15 4.41 -4.28
N ASP A 55 6.22 4.11 -5.57
CA ASP A 55 7.02 4.88 -6.51
C ASP A 55 6.43 6.29 -6.68
N PRO A 56 7.27 7.33 -6.76
CA PRO A 56 6.80 8.68 -6.97
C PRO A 56 6.15 8.80 -8.35
N LEU A 57 4.92 9.29 -8.38
CA LEU A 57 4.20 9.68 -9.59
C LEU A 57 4.07 11.19 -9.59
N ASP A 58 4.45 11.82 -10.70
CA ASP A 58 4.45 13.28 -10.82
C ASP A 58 3.04 13.82 -10.58
N SER A 59 2.91 14.75 -9.64
CA SER A 59 1.64 15.34 -9.19
C SER A 59 0.55 14.34 -8.72
N LEU A 60 0.93 13.12 -8.34
CA LEU A 60 0.01 12.09 -7.83
C LEU A 60 0.61 11.32 -6.64
N THR A 61 0.64 11.99 -5.48
CA THR A 61 1.07 11.41 -4.21
C THR A 61 -0.08 10.66 -3.51
N PRO A 62 0.12 9.42 -3.02
CA PRO A 62 -0.90 8.72 -2.26
C PRO A 62 -1.12 9.34 -0.88
N GLU A 63 -2.38 9.43 -0.49
CA GLU A 63 -2.79 9.59 0.90
C GLU A 63 -2.81 8.21 1.56
N VAL A 64 -2.22 8.09 2.76
CA VAL A 64 -2.10 6.82 3.49
C VAL A 64 -2.95 6.89 4.75
N TYR A 65 -3.81 5.90 4.93
CA TYR A 65 -4.67 5.75 6.11
C TYR A 65 -4.36 4.43 6.82
N ASP A 66 -4.13 4.50 8.13
CA ASP A 66 -3.88 3.34 8.99
C ASP A 66 -5.19 2.87 9.64
N GLY A 67 -5.47 1.56 9.58
CA GLY A 67 -6.53 0.89 10.34
C GLY A 67 -7.93 1.50 10.25
N ILE A 68 -8.63 1.31 9.12
CA ILE A 68 -10.05 1.67 8.95
C ILE A 68 -10.97 0.53 9.37
#